data_AF-A0A1E7WJF2-F1
#
_entry.id   AF-A0A1E7WJF2-F1
#
_cell.length_a   1.000
_cell.length_b   1.000
_cell.length_c   1.000
_cell.angle_alpha   90.00
_cell.angle_beta   90.00
_cell.angle_gamma   90.00
#
_symmetry.space_group_name_H-M   'P 1'
#
loop_
_entity.id
_entity.type
_entity.pdbx_description
1 polymer ?
#
loop_
_entity_poly.entity_id
_entity_poly.type
_entity_poly.pdbx_seq_one_letter_code
_entity_poly.pdbx_strand_id
1 'polypeptide(L)' 'MPDLHISFSDEERELLERVRQRQGLESIEQVAEWLVKSRLRKQSRNMTGRGRALYQVERKSSK' A
#
# COMPACT_ATOMS: atom_id res chain seq x y z
N MET A 1 -10.30 16.05 -1.85
CA MET A 1 -9.23 15.86 -0.85
C MET A 1 -8.51 17.21 -0.73
N PRO A 2 -8.06 17.64 0.46
CA PRO A 2 -7.31 18.87 0.58
C PRO A 2 -6.01 18.80 -0.25
N ASP A 3 -5.67 19.89 -0.92
CA ASP A 3 -4.47 19.98 -1.75
C ASP A 3 -3.24 20.18 -0.87
N LEU A 4 -2.44 19.13 -0.69
CA LEU A 4 -1.18 19.18 0.03
C LEU A 4 -0.03 19.30 -0.96
N HIS A 5 0.73 20.38 -0.85
CA HIS A 5 1.97 20.55 -1.62
C HIS A 5 3.11 19.84 -0.91
N ILE A 6 3.73 18.88 -1.60
CA ILE A 6 4.92 18.16 -1.13
C ILE A 6 6.06 18.51 -2.07
N SER A 7 7.11 19.11 -1.53
CA SER A 7 8.35 19.36 -2.25
C SER A 7 9.26 18.15 -2.14
N PHE A 8 9.86 17.77 -3.26
CA PHE A 8 10.85 16.68 -3.34
C PHE A 8 12.20 17.26 -3.73
N SER A 9 13.27 16.73 -3.15
CA SER A 9 14.63 16.98 -3.65
C SER A 9 14.81 16.42 -5.06
N ASP A 10 15.88 16.82 -5.75
CA ASP A 10 16.17 16.30 -7.09
C ASP A 10 16.42 14.78 -7.07
N GLU A 11 17.12 14.29 -6.05
CA GLU A 11 17.39 12.86 -5.84
C GLU A 11 16.09 12.06 -5.62
N GLU A 12 15.16 12.61 -4.84
CA GLU A 12 13.84 12.03 -4.63
C GLU A 12 13.02 12.02 -5.92
N ARG A 13 13.09 13.10 -6.71
CA ARG A 13 12.42 13.18 -8.03
C ARG A 13 12.95 12.12 -8.99
N GLU A 14 14.25 11.89 -9.04
CA GLU A 14 14.83 10.83 -9.88
C GLU A 14 14.38 9.43 -9.44
N LEU A 15 14.23 9.19 -8.14
CA LEU A 15 13.69 7.94 -7.64
C LEU A 15 12.21 7.77 -8.04
N LEU A 16 11.41 8.82 -7.89
CA LEU A 16 10.00 8.82 -8.25
C LEU A 16 9.79 8.60 -9.76
N GLU A 17 10.65 9.19 -10.60
CA GLU A 17 10.59 9.00 -12.05
C GLU A 17 10.88 7.56 -12.47
N ARG A 18 11.86 6.91 -11.81
CA ARG A 18 12.12 5.47 -12.02
C ARG A 18 10.91 4.61 -11.65
N VAL A 19 10.21 4.96 -10.57
CA VAL A 19 8.97 4.26 -10.18
C VAL A 19 7.85 4.55 -11.18
N ARG A 20 7.71 5.79 -11.67
CA ARG A 20 6.73 6.20 -12.68
C ARG A 20 6.80 5.30 -13.91
N GLN A 21 7.99 5.19 -14.48
CA GLN A 21 8.23 4.38 -15.68
C GLN A 21 7.96 2.90 -15.43
N ARG A 22 8.40 2.37 -14.28
CA ARG A 22 8.20 0.96 -13.91
C ARG A 22 6.72 0.59 -13.74
N GLN A 23 5.92 1.50 -13.21
CA GLN A 23 4.49 1.26 -12.94
C GLN A 23 3.58 1.74 -14.09
N GLY A 24 4.14 2.40 -15.11
CA GLY A 24 3.38 2.96 -16.23
C GLY A 24 2.45 4.10 -15.82
N LEU A 25 2.87 4.94 -14.87
CA LEU A 25 2.08 6.06 -14.36
C LEU A 25 2.34 7.34 -15.17
N GLU A 26 1.38 8.27 -15.15
CA GLU A 26 1.43 9.46 -16.02
C GLU A 26 2.22 10.61 -15.39
N SER A 27 2.21 10.73 -14.07
CA SER A 27 2.85 11.85 -13.36
C SER A 27 3.50 11.46 -12.04
N ILE A 28 4.35 12.35 -11.50
CA ILE A 28 5.02 12.16 -10.20
C ILE A 28 3.98 12.18 -9.06
N GLU A 29 2.92 12.97 -9.18
CA GLU A 29 1.82 13.04 -8.22
C GLU A 29 1.11 11.68 -8.13
N GLN A 30 0.86 11.03 -9.27
CA GLN A 30 0.29 9.67 -9.29
C GLN A 30 1.22 8.65 -8.64
N VAL A 31 2.54 8.80 -8.79
CA VAL A 31 3.52 7.94 -8.11
C VAL A 31 3.45 8.13 -6.60
N ALA A 32 3.45 9.37 -6.12
CA ALA A 32 3.35 9.67 -4.69
C ALA A 32 2.08 9.08 -4.09
N GLU A 33 0.93 9.29 -4.74
CA GLU A 33 -0.35 8.71 -4.32
C GLU A 33 -0.31 7.18 -4.32
N TRP A 34 0.24 6.57 -5.38
CA TRP A 34 0.36 5.12 -5.51
C TRP A 34 1.24 4.51 -4.41
N LEU A 35 2.38 5.14 -4.09
CA LEU A 35 3.30 4.69 -3.05
C LEU A 35 2.63 4.72 -1.67
N VAL A 36 1.95 5.81 -1.33
CA VAL A 36 1.20 5.94 -0.07
C VAL A 36 0.12 4.87 0.02
N LYS A 37 -0.73 4.74 -1.01
CA LYS A 37 -1.77 3.70 -1.05
C LYS A 37 -1.19 2.30 -0.92
N SER A 38 -0.06 2.02 -1.59
CA SER A 38 0.60 0.72 -1.53
C SER A 38 1.16 0.40 -0.16
N ARG A 39 1.77 1.39 0.51
CA ARG A 39 2.26 1.24 1.89
C ARG A 39 1.12 0.99 2.86
N LEU A 40 0.04 1.76 2.77
CA LEU A 40 -1.15 1.60 3.61
C LEU A 40 -1.81 0.24 3.43
N ARG A 41 -1.97 -0.24 2.18
CA ARG A 41 -2.49 -1.59 1.91
C ARG A 41 -1.60 -2.68 2.55
N LYS A 42 -0.27 -2.55 2.43
CA LYS A 42 0.68 -3.48 3.04
C LYS A 42 0.60 -3.45 4.57
N GLN A 43 0.52 -2.26 5.16
CA GLN A 43 0.41 -2.09 6.61
C GLN A 43 -0.93 -2.62 7.15
N SER A 44 -2.04 -2.33 6.48
CA SER A 44 -3.37 -2.83 6.85
C SER A 44 -3.41 -4.36 6.89
N ARG A 45 -2.81 -5.01 5.88
CA ARG A 45 -2.63 -6.48 5.85
C ARG A 45 -1.84 -6.99 7.05
N ASN A 46 -0.74 -6.32 7.41
CA ASN A 46 0.11 -6.73 8.52
C ASN A 46 -0.52 -6.47 9.91
N MET A 47 -1.25 -5.36 10.06
CA MET A 47 -1.81 -4.91 11.34
C MET A 47 -3.09 -5.67 11.73
N THR A 48 -3.93 -6.00 10.76
CA THR A 48 -5.17 -6.77 11.02
C THR A 48 -4.91 -8.27 11.16
N GLY A 49 -3.68 -8.72 10.96
CA GLY A 49 -3.27 -10.12 11.09
C GLY A 49 -3.96 -11.08 10.12
N ARG A 50 -4.71 -10.60 9.11
CA ARG A 50 -5.55 -11.44 8.24
C ARG A 50 -4.79 -12.14 7.10
N GLY A 51 -3.73 -12.82 7.48
CA GLY A 51 -3.59 -14.26 7.17
C GLY A 51 -4.45 -15.15 8.09
N ARG A 52 -5.27 -14.57 8.98
CA ARG A 52 -6.38 -15.23 9.71
C ARG A 52 -7.39 -15.84 8.75
N ALA A 53 -7.05 -17.02 8.24
CA ALA A 53 -8.02 -18.01 7.81
C ALA A 53 -9.00 -18.28 8.96
N LEU A 54 -10.29 -18.31 8.65
CA LEU A 54 -11.29 -18.82 9.57
C LEU A 54 -11.27 -20.34 9.44
N TYR A 55 -10.79 -21.02 10.49
CA TYR A 55 -10.83 -22.47 10.55
C TYR A 55 -12.18 -22.91 11.08
N GLN A 56 -12.78 -23.91 10.43
CA GLN A 56 -13.99 -24.55 10.92
C GLN A 56 -13.68 -25.24 12.26
N VAL A 57 -14.38 -24.82 13.32
CA VAL A 57 -14.29 -25.49 14.63
C VAL A 57 -15.29 -26.64 14.62
N GLU A 58 -14.80 -27.88 14.58
CA GLU A 58 -15.64 -29.06 14.79
C GLU A 58 -16.11 -29.10 16.24
N ARG A 59 -17.42 -28.96 16.47
CA ARG A 59 -17.99 -29.19 17.79
C ARG A 59 -17.89 -30.69 18.08
N LYS A 60 -17.03 -31.09 19.03
CA LYS A 60 -17.06 -32.46 19.56
C LYS A 60 -18.42 -32.69 20.21
N SER A 61 -19.20 -33.59 19.63
CA SER A 61 -20.40 -34.13 20.25
C SER A 61 -19.97 -34.84 21.53
N SER A 62 -20.36 -34.28 22.68
CA SER A 62 -20.25 -35.00 23.96
C SER A 62 -21.27 -36.13 23.92
N LYS A 63 -20.78 -37.36 23.99
CA LYS A 63 -21.57 -38.57 24.17
C LYS A 63 -21.58 -38.94 25.65
#